data_AF-A0A8J8GFN4-F1
#
_entry.id   AF-A0A8J8GFN4-F1
#
_cell.length_a   1.000
_cell.length_b   1.000
_cell.length_c   1.000
_cell.angle_alpha   90.00
_cell.angle_beta   90.00
_cell.angle_gamma   90.00
#
_symmetry.space_group_name_H-M   'P 1'
#
loop_
_entity.id
_entity.type
_entity.pdbx_description
1 polymer ?
#
loop_
_entity_poly.entity_id
_entity_poly.type
_entity_poly.pdbx_seq_one_letter_code
_entity_poly.pdbx_strand_id
1 'polypeptide(L)' 'MTVASQVKQCTYTLKSVEQGLIHLSARTQKEETRKTIQEAASVLSEVVAELEKRVGELEWHEPQYKGL' A
#
# COMPACT_ATOMS: atom_id res chain seq x y z
N MET A 1 -20.27 -2.09 3.90
CA MET A 1 -18.85 -1.81 3.59
C MET A 1 -18.83 -0.63 2.63
N THR A 2 -18.08 0.41 2.95
CA THR A 2 -18.04 1.64 2.15
C THR A 2 -17.00 1.52 1.05
N VAL A 3 -17.02 2.40 0.04
CA VAL A 3 -15.99 2.39 -1.02
C VAL A 3 -14.64 2.72 -0.39
N ALA A 4 -14.60 3.71 0.50
CA ALA A 4 -13.39 4.04 1.25
C ALA A 4 -12.86 2.85 2.06
N SER A 5 -13.75 2.08 2.70
CA SER A 5 -13.38 0.88 3.47
C SER A 5 -12.75 -0.21 2.59
N GLN A 6 -13.29 -0.42 1.39
CA GLN A 6 -12.76 -1.40 0.43
C GLN A 6 -11.37 -0.98 -0.08
N VAL A 7 -11.20 0.30 -0.41
CA VAL A 7 -9.91 0.84 -0.84
C VAL A 7 -8.89 0.76 0.30
N LYS A 8 -9.29 1.09 1.54
CA LYS A 8 -8.45 0.97 2.74
C LYS A 8 -7.99 -0.47 2.99
N GLN A 9 -8.89 -1.44 2.84
CA GLN A 9 -8.54 -2.86 2.94
C GLN A 9 -7.56 -3.30 1.83
N CYS A 10 -7.73 -2.79 0.61
CA CYS A 10 -6.78 -3.02 -0.48
C CYS A 10 -5.41 -2.42 -0.13
N THR A 11 -5.35 -1.19 0.37
CA THR A 11 -4.11 -0.54 0.82
C THR A 11 -3.38 -1.37 1.89
N TYR A 12 -4.10 -1.94 2.86
CA TYR A 12 -3.49 -2.83 3.86
C TYR A 12 -2.91 -4.11 3.24
N THR A 13 -3.60 -4.69 2.26
CA THR A 13 -3.10 -5.85 1.51
C THR A 13 -1.79 -5.49 0.79
N LEU A 14 -1.73 -4.34 0.13
CA LEU A 14 -0.53 -3.87 -0.56
C LEU A 14 0.64 -3.60 0.40
N LYS A 15 0.39 -3.02 1.58
CA LYS A 15 1.40 -2.88 2.64
C LYS A 15 1.96 -4.23 3.08
N SER A 16 1.11 -5.24 3.23
CA SER A 16 1.58 -6.59 3.56
C SER A 16 2.47 -7.18 2.47
N VAL A 17 2.16 -6.92 1.19
CA VAL A 17 2.98 -7.35 0.05
C VAL A 17 4.32 -6.61 0.05
N GLU A 18 4.34 -5.30 0.28
CA GLU A 18 5.55 -4.48 0.41
C GLU A 18 6.49 -5.04 1.47
N GLN A 19 5.98 -5.35 2.66
CA GLN A 19 6.78 -5.99 3.71
C GLN A 19 7.29 -7.37 3.29
N GLY A 20 6.48 -8.13 2.56
CA GLY A 20 6.90 -9.40 1.95
C GLY A 20 8.09 -9.23 1.00
N LEU A 21 8.08 -8.20 0.15
CA LEU A 21 9.20 -7.87 -0.75
C LEU A 21 10.45 -7.46 0.03
N ILE A 22 10.31 -6.63 1.06
CA ILE A 22 11.44 -6.24 1.93
C ILE A 22 12.06 -7.49 2.57
N HIS A 23 11.24 -8.36 3.16
CA HIS A 23 11.71 -9.62 3.74
C HIS A 23 12.37 -10.55 2.71
N LEU A 24 11.83 -10.63 1.49
CA LEU A 24 12.41 -11.42 0.42
C LEU A 24 13.77 -10.86 -0.02
N SER A 25 13.88 -9.53 -0.16
CA SER A 25 15.14 -8.86 -0.51
C SER A 25 16.22 -9.13 0.53
N ALA A 26 15.86 -9.13 1.82
CA ALA A 26 16.79 -9.40 2.93
C ALA A 26 17.34 -10.84 2.92
N ARG A 27 16.60 -11.79 2.34
CA ARG A 27 17.02 -13.20 2.21
C ARG A 27 17.69 -13.51 0.87
N THR A 28 17.72 -12.55 -0.06
CA THR A 28 18.25 -12.75 -1.41
C THR A 28 19.74 -12.49 -1.45
N GLN A 29 20.53 -13.50 -1.86
CA GLN A 29 21.99 -13.39 -1.94
C GLN A 29 22.47 -12.72 -3.24
N LYS A 30 21.75 -12.92 -4.36
CA LYS A 30 22.12 -12.32 -5.64
C LYS A 30 21.81 -10.82 -5.61
N GLU A 31 22.85 -10.00 -5.66
CA GLU A 31 22.75 -8.54 -5.53
C GLU A 31 21.81 -7.90 -6.55
N GLU A 32 21.87 -8.34 -7.81
CA GLU A 32 20.98 -7.87 -8.87
C GLU A 32 19.50 -8.12 -8.54
N THR A 33 19.17 -9.33 -8.10
CA THR A 33 17.81 -9.70 -7.70
C THR A 33 17.35 -8.94 -6.46
N ARG A 34 18.26 -8.73 -5.50
CA ARG A 34 17.99 -7.91 -4.31
C ARG A 34 17.60 -6.49 -4.68
N LYS A 35 18.34 -5.86 -5.60
CA LYS A 35 18.03 -4.51 -6.11
C LYS A 35 16.67 -4.46 -6.80
N THR A 36 16.38 -5.39 -7.70
CA THR A 36 15.06 -5.43 -8.37
C THR A 36 13.90 -5.56 -7.38
N ILE A 37 14.06 -6.37 -6.33
CA ILE A 37 13.02 -6.51 -5.28
C ILE A 37 12.88 -5.22 -4.46
N GLN A 38 13.99 -4.55 -4.13
CA GLN A 38 13.98 -3.28 -3.41
C GLN A 38 13.34 -2.16 -4.24
N GLU A 39 13.63 -2.09 -5.54
CA GLU A 39 12.99 -1.16 -6.47
C GLU A 39 11.48 -1.41 -6.53
N ALA A 40 11.06 -2.67 -6.65
CA ALA A 40 9.65 -3.04 -6.63
C ALA A 40 8.96 -2.64 -5.31
N ALA A 41 9.64 -2.82 -4.17
CA ALA A 41 9.12 -2.37 -2.88
C ALA A 41 9.00 -0.84 -2.81
N SER A 42 9.96 -0.10 -3.37
CA SER A 42 9.91 1.37 -3.44
C SER A 42 8.72 1.87 -4.26
N VAL A 43 8.51 1.31 -5.45
CA VAL A 43 7.37 1.64 -6.30
C VAL A 43 6.05 1.34 -5.57
N LEU A 44 5.98 0.20 -4.89
CA LEU A 44 4.79 -0.16 -4.12
C LEU A 44 4.55 0.81 -2.95
N SER A 45 5.60 1.31 -2.32
CA SER A 45 5.52 2.32 -1.26
C SER A 45 4.86 3.62 -1.75
N GLU A 46 5.25 4.08 -2.94
CA GLU A 46 4.65 5.26 -3.58
C GLU A 46 3.14 5.05 -3.86
N VAL A 47 2.79 3.89 -4.42
CA VAL A 47 1.38 3.52 -4.68
C VAL A 47 0.56 3.46 -3.39
N VAL A 48 1.12 2.87 -2.32
CA VAL A 48 0.46 2.82 -1.01
C VAL A 48 0.22 4.23 -0.48
N ALA A 49 1.21 5.11 -0.54
CA ALA A 49 1.08 6.48 -0.06
C ALA A 49 0.02 7.28 -0.84
N GLU A 50 -0.10 7.06 -2.15
CA GLU A 50 -1.16 7.66 -2.96
C GLU A 50 -2.55 7.11 -2.58
N LEU A 51 -2.66 5.80 -2.40
CA LEU A 51 -3.92 5.17 -1.99
C LEU A 51 -4.37 5.64 -0.60
N GLU A 52 -3.45 5.87 0.34
CA GLU A 52 -3.80 6.44 1.66
C GLU A 52 -4.43 7.82 1.56
N LYS A 53 -3.88 8.70 0.72
CA LYS A 53 -4.47 10.01 0.44
C LYS A 53 -5.86 9.84 -0.17
N ARG A 54 -6.00 8.92 -1.13
CA ARG A 54 -7.28 8.67 -1.80
C ARG A 54 -8.34 8.11 -0.85
N VAL A 55 -7.96 7.27 0.11
CA VAL A 55 -8.88 6.80 1.17
C VAL A 55 -9.42 7.98 1.95
N GLY A 56 -8.58 8.93 2.37
CA GLY A 56 -9.02 10.12 3.11
C GLY A 56 -10.01 10.98 2.31
N GLU A 57 -9.76 11.19 1.01
CA GLU A 57 -10.70 11.90 0.13
C GLU A 57 -12.04 11.17 0.02
N LEU A 58 -12.02 9.85 -0.14
CA LEU A 58 -13.23 9.04 -0.24
C LEU A 58 -14.02 9.04 1.07
N GLU A 59 -13.35 8.92 2.22
CA GLU A 59 -13.97 9.04 3.54
C GLU A 59 -14.68 10.41 3.66
N TRP A 60 -14.07 11.51 3.21
CA TRP A 60 -14.68 12.84 3.26
C TRP A 60 -15.93 12.99 2.37
N HIS A 61 -15.95 12.36 1.21
CA HIS A 61 -17.10 12.41 0.30
C HIS A 61 -18.26 11.51 0.75
N GLU A 62 -17.99 10.53 1.62
CA GLU A 62 -18.95 9.52 2.01
C GLU A 62 -19.99 10.04 3.03
N PRO A 63 -21.30 9.81 2.81
CA PRO A 63 -22.36 10.36 3.66
C PRO A 63 -22.22 9.99 5.14
N GLN A 64 -21.74 8.77 5.41
CA GLN A 64 -21.60 8.27 6.79
C GLN A 64 -20.50 8.98 7.61
N TYR A 65 -19.61 9.74 6.97
CA TYR A 65 -18.55 10.50 7.65
C TYR A 65 -18.83 12.01 7.71
N LYS A 66 -19.86 12.51 7.02
CA LYS A 66 -20.20 13.95 6.95
C LYS A 66 -20.91 14.51 8.19
N GLY A 67 -21.15 13.69 9.21
CA GLY A 67 -21.84 14.07 10.45
C GLY A 67 -21.04 13.79 11.73
N LEU A 68 -19.72 13.59 11.60
CA LEU A 68 -18.77 13.50 12.72
C LEU A 68 -18.23 14.87 13.11
#